data_AF-A0A4Q0AX18-F1
#
_entry.id   AF-A0A4Q0AX18-F1
#
_cell.length_a   1.000
_cell.length_b   1.000
_cell.length_c   1.000
_cell.angle_alpha   90.00
_cell.angle_beta   90.00
_cell.angle_gamma   90.00
#
_symmetry.space_group_name_H-M   'P 1'
#
loop_
_entity.id
_entity.type
_entity.pdbx_description
1 polymer ?
#
loop_
_entity_poly.entity_id
_entity_poly.type
_entity_poly.pdbx_seq_one_letter_code
_entity_poly.pdbx_strand_id
1 'polypeptide(L)'
;MRYLLIAAFLPISTIVQAQKFGEKEAIINKWTKATVNVLCYTKTERDNLLLLDSFLTIGQIDSNNHSYYVNQIILSASCGTAIWFTYQKHNFLLSARHVFEDTTIGQGSCFNEIHIVENDTLHSIDLNSFELRPHRTIIGEIGSPSEIVFVNNTKLFTFSSKENDMAVVNLDSSYYSYGLFKFLKISGYEPVDIKDIDTLFHVKNQEPVIAIGYPNESITKVKNQKELPTKFALFTSPIFTIPIVTNGTVFDNGATTDSFEVNIFTYHGFSGGPIINNKGKLIGITHGYTIPKKNNLKGNYYEYHGEFKKTTLLMPLLHNLLRQIQSQQMQLEHF
;
A
#
# COMPACT_ATOMS: atom_id res chain seq x y z
N MET A 1 0.28 41.18 -54.19
CA MET A 1 -0.10 41.24 -52.75
C MET A 1 0.20 39.89 -52.13
N ARG A 2 0.93 39.91 -51.01
CA ARG A 2 1.31 38.76 -50.19
C ARG A 2 0.09 38.27 -49.37
N TYR A 3 0.21 37.03 -48.89
CA TYR A 3 -0.55 36.35 -47.83
C TYR A 3 -1.84 35.65 -48.23
N LEU A 4 -1.78 34.32 -48.34
CA LEU A 4 -2.77 33.43 -47.72
C LEU A 4 -2.18 32.01 -47.64
N LEU A 5 -1.47 31.72 -46.55
CA LEU A 5 -1.00 30.38 -46.19
C LEU A 5 -1.06 30.29 -44.67
N ILE A 6 -2.28 30.30 -44.14
CA ILE A 6 -2.55 30.06 -42.73
C ILE A 6 -3.74 29.12 -42.66
N ALA A 7 -3.63 28.13 -41.77
CA ALA A 7 -4.66 27.19 -41.31
C ALA A 7 -4.77 25.86 -42.07
N ALA A 8 -3.79 24.98 -41.86
CA ALA A 8 -4.00 23.53 -41.98
C ALA A 8 -3.14 22.70 -40.98
N PHE A 9 -2.65 23.29 -39.89
CA PHE A 9 -1.79 22.61 -38.90
C PHE A 9 -2.45 22.34 -37.53
N LEU A 10 -3.76 22.55 -37.39
CA LEU A 10 -4.47 22.47 -36.10
C LEU A 10 -5.26 21.19 -35.76
N PRO A 11 -5.34 20.10 -36.56
CA PRO A 11 -6.01 18.87 -36.09
C PRO A 11 -5.06 17.80 -35.50
N ILE A 12 -3.74 17.87 -35.75
CA ILE A 12 -2.82 16.79 -35.34
C ILE A 12 -2.39 16.96 -33.87
N SER A 13 -2.15 18.20 -33.42
CA SER A 13 -1.71 18.48 -32.05
C SER A 13 -2.76 18.13 -30.99
N THR A 14 -4.04 18.35 -31.29
CA THR A 14 -5.18 18.03 -30.41
C THR A 14 -5.40 16.52 -30.27
N ILE A 15 -5.27 15.77 -31.36
CA ILE A 15 -5.40 14.30 -31.34
C ILE A 15 -4.25 13.66 -30.53
N VAL A 16 -3.01 14.10 -30.73
CA VAL A 16 -1.85 13.60 -29.97
C VAL A 16 -1.96 13.93 -28.48
N GLN A 17 -2.47 15.10 -28.13
CA GLN A 17 -2.67 15.49 -26.73
C GLN A 17 -3.79 14.69 -26.06
N ALA A 18 -4.90 14.44 -26.77
CA ALA A 18 -5.99 13.60 -26.29
C ALA A 18 -5.55 12.14 -26.08
N GLN A 19 -4.74 11.59 -27.00
CA GLN A 19 -4.20 10.23 -26.87
C GLN A 19 -3.28 10.11 -25.64
N LYS A 20 -2.37 11.07 -25.43
CA LYS A 20 -1.50 11.11 -24.24
C LYS A 20 -2.28 11.22 -22.94
N PHE A 21 -3.41 11.94 -22.95
CA PHE A 21 -4.29 12.04 -21.79
C PHE A 21 -4.94 10.68 -21.47
N GLY A 22 -5.50 10.01 -22.48
CA GLY A 22 -6.11 8.68 -22.31
C GLY A 22 -5.12 7.61 -21.85
N GLU A 23 -3.88 7.63 -22.35
CA GLU A 23 -2.83 6.71 -21.90
C GLU A 23 -2.47 6.94 -20.42
N LYS A 24 -2.36 8.20 -19.99
CA LYS A 24 -2.09 8.54 -18.59
C LYS A 24 -3.24 8.12 -17.67
N GLU A 25 -4.48 8.36 -18.08
CA GLU A 25 -5.67 7.96 -17.31
C GLU A 25 -5.75 6.44 -17.15
N ALA A 26 -5.45 5.68 -18.21
CA ALA A 26 -5.38 4.23 -18.14
C ALA A 26 -4.30 3.72 -17.17
N ILE A 27 -3.12 4.36 -17.17
CA ILE A 27 -2.05 4.06 -16.21
C ILE A 27 -2.53 4.33 -14.78
N ILE A 28 -3.11 5.51 -14.52
CA ILE A 28 -3.60 5.88 -13.18
C ILE A 28 -4.66 4.88 -12.72
N ASN A 29 -5.68 4.59 -13.54
CA ASN A 29 -6.75 3.66 -13.18
C ASN A 29 -6.21 2.25 -12.85
N LYS A 30 -5.30 1.73 -13.69
CA LYS A 30 -4.65 0.43 -13.44
C LYS A 30 -3.94 0.42 -12.09
N TRP A 31 -3.10 1.42 -11.84
CA TRP A 31 -2.29 1.44 -10.62
C TRP A 31 -3.11 1.78 -9.38
N THR A 32 -4.15 2.60 -9.47
CA THR A 32 -5.11 2.83 -8.39
C THR A 32 -5.78 1.53 -7.95
N LYS A 33 -6.20 0.68 -8.89
CA LYS A 33 -6.80 -0.64 -8.58
C LYS A 33 -5.81 -1.65 -7.98
N ALA A 34 -4.52 -1.48 -8.24
CA ALA A 34 -3.48 -2.34 -7.68
C ALA A 34 -2.92 -1.83 -6.36
N THR A 35 -3.21 -0.59 -5.98
CA THR A 35 -2.61 0.07 -4.82
C THR A 35 -3.59 0.05 -3.65
N VAL A 36 -3.21 -0.60 -2.56
CA VAL A 36 -4.02 -0.77 -1.35
C VAL A 36 -3.50 0.12 -0.23
N ASN A 37 -4.42 0.64 0.58
CA ASN A 37 -4.09 1.32 1.82
C ASN A 37 -4.06 0.29 2.96
N VAL A 38 -3.03 0.36 3.80
CA VAL A 38 -2.84 -0.58 4.92
C VAL A 38 -2.78 0.16 6.25
N LEU A 39 -3.46 -0.41 7.24
CA LEU A 39 -3.44 0.05 8.62
C LEU A 39 -2.98 -1.11 9.51
N CYS A 40 -1.92 -0.88 10.26
CA CYS A 40 -1.20 -1.90 11.01
C CYS A 40 -1.25 -1.58 12.51
N TYR A 41 -1.75 -2.52 13.31
CA TYR A 41 -1.83 -2.38 14.77
C TYR A 41 -0.74 -3.19 15.46
N THR A 42 -0.05 -2.56 16.40
CA THR A 42 0.78 -3.27 17.37
C THR A 42 -0.08 -4.18 18.24
N LYS A 43 0.55 -5.12 18.94
CA LYS A 43 -0.15 -5.94 19.94
C LYS A 43 -0.92 -5.08 20.96
N THR A 44 -0.26 -4.06 21.50
CA THR A 44 -0.84 -3.20 22.54
C THR A 44 -2.07 -2.46 22.01
N GLU A 45 -2.01 -1.93 20.79
CA GLU A 45 -3.15 -1.23 20.18
C GLU A 45 -4.32 -2.19 19.94
N ARG A 46 -4.05 -3.40 19.45
CA ARG A 46 -5.06 -4.45 19.30
C ARG A 46 -5.70 -4.81 20.63
N ASP A 47 -4.90 -5.07 21.66
CA ASP A 47 -5.40 -5.47 22.98
C ASP A 47 -6.24 -4.33 23.61
N ASN A 48 -5.86 -3.07 23.38
CA ASN A 48 -6.64 -1.91 23.78
C ASN A 48 -7.98 -1.81 23.03
N LEU A 49 -8.01 -2.07 21.72
CA LEU A 49 -9.26 -2.10 20.93
C LEU A 49 -10.21 -3.18 21.46
N LEU A 50 -9.71 -4.38 21.74
CA LEU A 50 -10.50 -5.47 22.32
C LEU A 50 -11.05 -5.12 23.71
N LEU A 51 -10.25 -4.42 24.53
CA LEU A 51 -10.67 -3.95 25.84
C LEU A 51 -11.75 -2.87 25.76
N LEU A 52 -11.59 -1.90 24.85
CA LEU A 52 -12.59 -0.85 24.62
C LEU A 52 -13.94 -1.45 24.17
N ASP A 53 -13.91 -2.43 23.28
CA ASP A 53 -15.11 -3.15 22.84
C ASP A 53 -15.79 -3.90 24.00
N SER A 54 -15.00 -4.51 24.88
CA SER A 54 -15.51 -5.14 26.11
C SER A 54 -16.21 -4.12 27.00
N PHE A 55 -15.59 -2.95 27.24
CA PHE A 55 -16.17 -1.86 28.03
C PHE A 55 -17.46 -1.31 27.43
N LEU A 56 -17.54 -1.15 26.11
CA LEU A 56 -18.77 -0.75 25.44
C LEU A 56 -19.87 -1.82 25.63
N THR A 57 -19.52 -3.09 25.46
CA THR A 57 -20.46 -4.22 25.54
C THR A 57 -21.09 -4.34 26.93
N ILE A 58 -20.31 -4.12 27.99
CA ILE A 58 -20.80 -4.15 29.38
C ILE A 58 -21.36 -2.80 29.86
N GLY A 59 -21.45 -1.80 28.99
CA GLY A 59 -22.03 -0.49 29.28
C GLY A 59 -21.18 0.40 30.20
N GLN A 60 -19.87 0.14 30.30
CA GLN A 60 -18.94 0.97 31.09
C GLN A 60 -18.53 2.26 30.36
N ILE A 61 -18.64 2.30 29.04
CA ILE A 61 -18.46 3.49 28.21
C ILE A 61 -19.61 3.61 27.22
N ASP A 62 -19.98 4.84 26.86
CA ASP A 62 -20.96 5.09 25.79
C ASP A 62 -20.32 5.02 24.39
N SER A 63 -21.16 5.01 23.36
CA SER A 63 -20.72 4.92 21.97
C SER A 63 -19.86 6.10 21.51
N ASN A 64 -20.05 7.29 22.08
CA ASN A 64 -19.31 8.49 21.66
C ASN A 64 -17.89 8.45 22.21
N ASN A 65 -17.74 8.09 23.50
CA ASN A 65 -16.47 7.88 24.15
C ASN A 65 -15.70 6.71 23.52
N HIS A 66 -16.38 5.59 23.24
CA HIS A 66 -15.78 4.47 22.52
C HIS A 66 -15.25 4.92 21.14
N SER A 67 -16.07 5.59 20.33
CA SER A 67 -15.66 6.11 19.02
C SER A 67 -14.46 7.06 19.12
N TYR A 68 -14.45 7.93 20.14
CA TYR A 68 -13.33 8.83 20.39
C TYR A 68 -12.02 8.07 20.64
N TYR A 69 -12.02 7.08 21.54
CA TYR A 69 -10.81 6.31 21.86
C TYR A 69 -10.35 5.43 20.69
N VAL A 70 -11.28 4.82 19.96
CA VAL A 70 -10.96 4.07 18.74
C VAL A 70 -10.27 4.98 17.72
N ASN A 71 -10.79 6.20 17.51
CA ASN A 71 -10.16 7.19 16.63
C ASN A 71 -8.74 7.56 17.07
N GLN A 72 -8.49 7.69 18.38
CA GLN A 72 -7.13 7.96 18.87
C GLN A 72 -6.17 6.80 18.56
N ILE A 73 -6.61 5.54 18.71
CA ILE A 73 -5.79 4.37 18.39
C ILE A 73 -5.54 4.27 16.87
N ILE A 74 -6.54 4.58 16.04
CA ILE A 74 -6.35 4.61 14.57
C ILE A 74 -5.32 5.67 14.16
N LEU A 75 -5.36 6.84 14.80
CA LEU A 75 -4.41 7.92 14.53
C LEU A 75 -2.98 7.61 15.01
N SER A 76 -2.82 6.71 15.99
CA SER A 76 -1.50 6.24 16.44
C SER A 76 -0.97 5.05 15.66
N ALA A 77 -1.86 4.29 15.01
CA ALA A 77 -1.51 3.09 14.29
C ALA A 77 -0.56 3.38 13.12
N SER A 78 0.29 2.39 12.81
CA SER A 78 1.16 2.49 11.64
C SER A 78 0.31 2.37 10.38
N CYS A 79 0.49 3.28 9.42
CA CYS A 79 -0.24 3.27 8.16
C CYS A 79 0.71 3.44 6.98
N GLY A 80 0.29 2.94 5.83
CA GLY A 80 1.07 3.05 4.61
C GLY A 80 0.31 2.57 3.38
N THR A 81 1.06 2.46 2.30
CA THR A 81 0.54 2.01 1.02
C THR A 81 1.23 0.71 0.63
N ALA A 82 0.50 -0.22 0.02
CA ALA A 82 1.07 -1.43 -0.55
C ALA A 82 0.53 -1.66 -1.97
N ILE A 83 1.24 -2.48 -2.73
CA ILE A 83 0.96 -2.79 -4.14
C ILE A 83 0.63 -4.27 -4.23
N TRP A 84 -0.56 -4.59 -4.73
CA TRP A 84 -0.95 -5.96 -5.03
C TRP A 84 -0.48 -6.37 -6.41
N PHE A 85 0.29 -7.45 -6.47
CA PHE A 85 0.78 -8.02 -7.71
C PHE A 85 0.77 -9.55 -7.70
N THR A 86 0.89 -10.15 -8.89
CA THR A 86 1.00 -11.59 -9.09
C THR A 86 2.33 -11.98 -9.73
N TYR A 87 2.91 -13.09 -9.25
CA TYR A 87 4.09 -13.71 -9.84
C TYR A 87 4.02 -15.23 -9.70
N GLN A 88 4.26 -15.98 -10.78
CA GLN A 88 4.20 -17.45 -10.80
C GLN A 88 2.90 -18.04 -10.21
N LYS A 89 1.75 -17.42 -10.52
CA LYS A 89 0.41 -17.77 -10.00
C LYS A 89 0.21 -17.52 -8.50
N HIS A 90 1.15 -16.86 -7.84
CA HIS A 90 1.04 -16.44 -6.45
C HIS A 90 0.65 -14.97 -6.33
N ASN A 91 -0.06 -14.62 -5.25
CA ASN A 91 -0.50 -13.26 -4.94
C ASN A 91 0.36 -12.64 -3.84
N PHE A 92 0.80 -11.41 -4.04
CA PHE A 92 1.70 -10.73 -3.11
C PHE A 92 1.30 -9.28 -2.85
N LEU A 93 1.62 -8.78 -1.66
CA LEU A 93 1.73 -7.34 -1.40
C LEU A 93 3.20 -6.93 -1.36
N LEU A 94 3.52 -5.82 -2.03
CA LEU A 94 4.80 -5.12 -1.92
C LEU A 94 4.59 -3.81 -1.17
N SER A 95 5.41 -3.52 -0.17
CA SER A 95 5.43 -2.24 0.54
C SER A 95 6.83 -1.93 1.07
N ALA A 96 6.95 -0.81 1.78
CA ALA A 96 8.14 -0.50 2.54
C ALA A 96 8.23 -1.40 3.79
N ARG A 97 9.43 -1.71 4.25
CA ARG A 97 9.63 -2.58 5.43
C ARG A 97 9.04 -1.94 6.68
N HIS A 98 9.27 -0.66 6.90
CA HIS A 98 8.73 0.04 8.07
C HIS A 98 7.19 0.11 8.14
N VAL A 99 6.49 -0.16 7.03
CA VAL A 99 5.01 -0.24 7.03
C VAL A 99 4.52 -1.55 7.64
N PHE A 100 5.24 -2.66 7.43
CA PHE A 100 4.85 -3.99 7.90
C PHE A 100 5.64 -4.49 9.12
N GLU A 101 6.78 -3.88 9.45
CA GLU A 101 7.61 -4.27 10.58
C GLU A 101 7.10 -3.67 11.91
N ASP A 102 6.77 -4.54 12.87
CA ASP A 102 6.49 -4.14 14.25
C ASP A 102 7.78 -4.16 15.08
N THR A 103 8.45 -3.01 15.11
CA THR A 103 9.68 -2.84 15.89
C THR A 103 9.48 -2.90 17.40
N THR A 104 8.24 -2.84 17.92
CA THR A 104 7.95 -2.93 19.36
C THR A 104 8.11 -4.35 19.91
N ILE A 105 7.93 -5.36 19.05
CA ILE A 105 8.11 -6.78 19.38
C ILE A 105 9.58 -7.19 19.19
N GLY A 106 10.21 -6.68 18.13
CA GLY A 106 11.61 -6.94 17.82
C GLY A 106 11.90 -6.79 16.33
N GLN A 107 13.17 -6.65 15.98
CA GLN A 107 13.56 -6.47 14.58
C GLN A 107 13.19 -7.68 13.72
N GLY A 108 12.59 -7.43 12.56
CA GLY A 108 12.09 -8.45 11.63
C GLY A 108 10.77 -9.08 12.03
N SER A 109 10.10 -8.57 13.07
CA SER A 109 8.75 -9.00 13.44
C SER A 109 7.73 -8.21 12.61
N CYS A 110 6.64 -8.84 12.20
CA CYS A 110 5.54 -8.17 11.54
C CYS A 110 4.46 -7.73 12.54
N PHE A 111 3.64 -6.75 12.15
CA PHE A 111 2.43 -6.42 12.90
C PHE A 111 1.49 -7.63 13.02
N ASN A 112 0.82 -7.72 14.17
CA ASN A 112 -0.14 -8.80 14.44
C ASN A 112 -1.38 -8.68 13.57
N GLU A 113 -1.76 -7.45 13.23
CA GLU A 113 -3.01 -7.16 12.57
C GLU A 113 -2.79 -6.08 11.49
N ILE A 114 -2.92 -6.48 10.22
CA ILE A 114 -2.79 -5.58 9.07
C ILE A 114 -4.13 -5.55 8.35
N HIS A 115 -4.80 -4.40 8.38
CA HIS A 115 -6.11 -4.17 7.79
C HIS A 115 -5.95 -3.52 6.41
N ILE A 116 -6.72 -4.00 5.43
CA ILE A 116 -6.90 -3.24 4.19
C ILE A 116 -7.98 -2.18 4.39
N VAL A 117 -7.62 -0.93 4.11
CA VAL A 117 -8.54 0.21 4.12
C VAL A 117 -9.24 0.31 2.76
N GLU A 118 -10.58 0.39 2.79
CA GLU A 118 -11.39 0.45 1.57
C GLU A 118 -11.20 1.79 0.84
N ASN A 119 -11.09 1.69 -0.49
CA ASN A 119 -11.02 2.84 -1.37
C ASN A 119 -12.43 3.30 -1.79
N ASP A 120 -12.80 4.53 -1.42
CA ASP A 120 -14.13 5.11 -1.68
C ASP A 120 -14.37 5.45 -3.17
N THR A 121 -13.36 5.29 -4.05
CA THR A 121 -13.54 5.41 -5.51
C THR A 121 -13.70 4.06 -6.21
N LEU A 122 -13.35 2.95 -5.55
CA LEU A 122 -13.48 1.60 -6.08
C LEU A 122 -14.79 0.99 -5.59
N HIS A 123 -15.93 1.49 -6.10
CA HIS A 123 -17.24 0.94 -5.73
C HIS A 123 -17.86 0.15 -6.88
N SER A 124 -17.72 -1.18 -6.80
CA SER A 124 -18.67 -2.13 -7.40
C SER A 124 -19.55 -2.80 -6.35
N ILE A 125 -19.42 -2.44 -5.07
CA ILE A 125 -20.11 -3.12 -3.98
C ILE A 125 -21.41 -2.38 -3.67
N ASP A 126 -22.54 -3.05 -3.90
CA ASP A 126 -23.82 -2.64 -3.33
C ASP A 126 -23.74 -2.76 -1.80
N LEU A 127 -23.57 -1.61 -1.13
CA LEU A 127 -23.50 -1.50 0.32
C LEU A 127 -24.76 -2.02 1.03
N ASN A 128 -25.86 -2.25 0.30
CA ASN A 128 -27.10 -2.83 0.82
C ASN A 128 -27.10 -4.37 0.83
N SER A 129 -26.13 -5.02 0.15
CA SER A 129 -25.97 -6.47 0.18
C SER A 129 -24.99 -6.88 1.29
N PHE A 130 -25.54 -7.27 2.45
CA PHE A 130 -24.74 -7.77 3.57
C PHE A 130 -24.31 -9.22 3.30
N GLU A 131 -23.35 -9.43 2.41
CA GLU A 131 -22.65 -10.72 2.36
C GLU A 131 -21.67 -10.82 3.54
N LEU A 132 -21.63 -11.99 4.17
CA LEU A 132 -20.63 -12.34 5.18
C LEU A 132 -19.24 -12.23 4.53
N ARG A 133 -18.57 -11.09 4.69
CA ARG A 133 -17.33 -10.82 3.95
C ARG A 133 -16.19 -11.64 4.54
N PRO A 134 -15.29 -12.19 3.70
CA PRO A 134 -14.09 -12.85 4.19
C PRO A 134 -13.20 -11.90 5.00
N HIS A 135 -12.31 -12.44 5.84
CA HIS A 135 -11.40 -11.65 6.67
C HIS A 135 -10.62 -10.62 5.83
N ARG A 136 -10.52 -9.38 6.34
CA ARG A 136 -9.84 -8.26 5.67
C ARG A 136 -8.47 -7.95 6.27
N THR A 137 -7.98 -8.91 7.02
CA THR A 137 -6.89 -8.77 7.96
C THR A 137 -5.87 -9.86 7.70
N ILE A 138 -4.60 -9.50 7.64
CA ILE A 138 -3.50 -10.47 7.78
C ILE A 138 -3.28 -10.63 9.27
N ILE A 139 -3.46 -11.86 9.77
CA ILE A 139 -3.38 -12.14 11.19
C ILE A 139 -2.10 -12.90 11.50
N GLY A 140 -1.29 -12.39 12.43
CA GLY A 140 -0.28 -13.17 13.15
C GLY A 140 -0.95 -14.27 13.97
N GLU A 141 -0.44 -15.50 13.94
CA GLU A 141 -1.03 -16.71 14.56
C GLU A 141 -1.91 -16.44 15.81
N ILE A 142 -3.22 -16.68 15.69
CA ILE A 142 -4.16 -16.68 16.83
C ILE A 142 -4.10 -18.08 17.44
N GLY A 143 -3.40 -18.21 18.57
CA GLY A 143 -3.69 -19.29 19.53
C GLY A 143 -5.08 -19.07 20.16
N SER A 144 -5.64 -20.10 20.81
CA SER A 144 -6.84 -19.88 21.64
C SER A 144 -6.61 -18.69 22.59
N PRO A 145 -7.66 -17.95 23.02
CA PRO A 145 -7.50 -16.83 23.96
C PRO A 145 -6.69 -17.17 25.23
N SER A 146 -6.57 -18.47 25.55
CA SER A 146 -5.80 -19.03 26.66
C SER A 146 -4.34 -19.42 26.33
N GLU A 147 -3.94 -19.50 25.07
CA GLU A 147 -2.62 -20.01 24.65
C GLU A 147 -1.92 -18.98 23.75
N ILE A 148 -1.36 -17.96 24.41
CA ILE A 148 -0.49 -16.96 23.81
C ILE A 148 0.87 -17.61 23.54
N VAL A 149 1.01 -18.30 22.41
CA VAL A 149 2.31 -18.66 21.86
C VAL A 149 2.56 -17.78 20.65
N PHE A 150 3.48 -16.83 20.82
CA PHE A 150 3.92 -15.93 19.77
C PHE A 150 4.76 -16.71 18.76
N VAL A 151 4.25 -16.94 17.56
CA VAL A 151 5.09 -17.37 16.45
C VAL A 151 5.26 -16.20 15.51
N ASN A 152 6.50 -15.76 15.41
CA ASN A 152 6.98 -14.79 14.44
C ASN A 152 6.52 -15.24 13.04
N ASN A 153 5.62 -14.48 12.39
CA ASN A 153 4.96 -14.93 11.15
C ASN A 153 5.86 -14.72 9.91
N THR A 154 7.17 -14.95 10.06
CA THR A 154 8.22 -14.83 9.03
C THR A 154 7.97 -15.68 7.80
N LYS A 155 7.01 -16.61 7.85
CA LYS A 155 6.63 -17.48 6.74
C LYS A 155 5.83 -16.76 5.65
N LEU A 156 5.15 -15.66 5.98
CA LEU A 156 4.40 -14.85 5.02
C LEU A 156 5.19 -13.66 4.50
N PHE A 157 6.10 -13.16 5.34
CA PHE A 157 6.81 -11.92 5.11
C PHE A 157 8.26 -12.22 4.74
N THR A 158 8.77 -11.50 3.75
CA THR A 158 10.20 -11.38 3.54
C THR A 158 10.57 -9.91 3.56
N PHE A 159 11.48 -9.55 4.46
CA PHE A 159 11.99 -8.20 4.62
C PHE A 159 13.40 -8.10 4.01
N SER A 160 13.67 -7.01 3.30
CA SER A 160 15.06 -6.61 2.97
C SER A 160 15.78 -6.14 4.22
N SER A 161 17.04 -5.70 4.10
CA SER A 161 17.71 -4.95 5.17
C SER A 161 16.98 -3.63 5.47
N LYS A 162 17.29 -2.99 6.61
CA LYS A 162 16.70 -1.72 7.00
C LYS A 162 17.04 -0.59 6.03
N GLU A 163 18.22 -0.63 5.44
CA GLU A 163 18.70 0.34 4.46
C GLU A 163 17.89 0.27 3.15
N ASN A 164 17.51 -0.95 2.76
CA ASN A 164 16.77 -1.23 1.54
C ASN A 164 15.24 -1.13 1.72
N ASP A 165 14.78 -1.16 2.98
CA ASP A 165 13.42 -0.86 3.43
C ASP A 165 12.27 -1.38 2.55
N MET A 166 12.33 -2.64 2.12
CA MET A 166 11.33 -3.28 1.28
C MET A 166 10.79 -4.54 1.95
N ALA A 167 9.49 -4.76 1.81
CA ALA A 167 8.79 -5.93 2.32
C ALA A 167 7.90 -6.55 1.24
N VAL A 168 7.87 -7.87 1.22
CA VAL A 168 6.94 -8.65 0.40
C VAL A 168 6.15 -9.60 1.28
N VAL A 169 4.84 -9.66 1.06
CA VAL A 169 3.91 -10.52 1.82
C VAL A 169 3.18 -11.46 0.89
N ASN A 170 3.15 -12.75 1.21
CA ASN A 170 2.35 -13.75 0.50
C ASN A 170 0.88 -13.72 0.94
N LEU A 171 -0.04 -13.59 -0.01
CA LEU A 171 -1.50 -13.57 0.22
C LEU A 171 -2.19 -14.91 -0.03
N ASP A 172 -1.46 -15.94 -0.48
CA ASP A 172 -2.06 -17.24 -0.81
C ASP A 172 -2.20 -18.16 0.41
N SER A 173 -1.83 -17.71 1.61
CA SER A 173 -1.98 -18.52 2.80
C SER A 173 -3.45 -18.68 3.16
N SER A 174 -3.94 -19.92 3.05
CA SER A 174 -5.29 -20.31 3.45
C SER A 174 -5.55 -20.20 4.94
N TYR A 175 -4.52 -19.94 5.75
CA TYR A 175 -4.65 -19.77 7.20
C TYR A 175 -4.54 -18.30 7.60
N TYR A 176 -3.48 -17.61 7.17
CA TYR A 176 -3.17 -16.26 7.68
C TYR A 176 -3.74 -15.11 6.86
N SER A 177 -3.99 -15.34 5.58
CA SER A 177 -4.57 -14.37 4.64
C SER A 177 -5.86 -14.91 4.03
N TYR A 178 -6.53 -15.84 4.74
CA TYR A 178 -7.74 -16.50 4.27
C TYR A 178 -8.82 -15.49 3.89
N GLY A 179 -9.17 -15.50 2.61
CA GLY A 179 -10.22 -14.64 2.09
C GLY A 179 -9.80 -13.20 1.78
N LEU A 180 -8.56 -12.79 2.13
CA LEU A 180 -8.06 -11.44 1.85
C LEU A 180 -7.99 -11.16 0.34
N PHE A 181 -7.46 -12.10 -0.44
CA PHE A 181 -7.48 -12.04 -1.90
C PHE A 181 -8.91 -11.93 -2.46
N LYS A 182 -9.86 -12.69 -1.88
CA LYS A 182 -11.28 -12.64 -2.29
C LYS A 182 -11.89 -11.27 -1.96
N PHE A 183 -11.56 -10.71 -0.80
CA PHE A 183 -11.95 -9.37 -0.41
C PHE A 183 -11.41 -8.31 -1.37
N LEU A 184 -10.13 -8.36 -1.74
CA LEU A 184 -9.54 -7.42 -2.68
C LEU A 184 -10.29 -7.45 -4.03
N LYS A 185 -10.54 -8.65 -4.57
CA LYS A 185 -11.31 -8.80 -5.82
C LYS A 185 -12.73 -8.25 -5.75
N ILE A 186 -13.48 -8.60 -4.70
CA ILE A 186 -14.87 -8.15 -4.53
C ILE A 186 -14.93 -6.62 -4.33
N SER A 187 -13.90 -6.04 -3.73
CA SER A 187 -13.74 -4.60 -3.53
C SER A 187 -13.22 -3.86 -4.76
N GLY A 188 -13.13 -4.52 -5.92
CA GLY A 188 -12.74 -3.88 -7.18
C GLY A 188 -11.24 -3.61 -7.33
N TYR A 189 -10.40 -4.13 -6.44
CA TYR A 189 -8.96 -4.14 -6.65
C TYR A 189 -8.57 -5.19 -7.71
N GLU A 190 -7.48 -4.92 -8.41
CA GLU A 190 -6.94 -5.78 -9.45
C GLU A 190 -5.41 -5.85 -9.32
N PRO A 191 -4.80 -7.05 -9.32
CA PRO A 191 -3.35 -7.16 -9.23
C PRO A 191 -2.70 -6.73 -10.54
N VAL A 192 -1.50 -6.14 -10.44
CA VAL A 192 -0.59 -6.05 -11.59
C VAL A 192 0.23 -7.33 -11.74
N ASP A 193 0.75 -7.59 -12.94
CA ASP A 193 1.62 -8.73 -13.18
C ASP A 193 3.10 -8.32 -13.00
N ILE A 194 4.00 -9.27 -12.68
CA ILE A 194 5.44 -8.99 -12.59
C ILE A 194 5.98 -8.28 -13.84
N LYS A 195 5.40 -8.53 -15.02
CA LYS A 195 5.79 -7.86 -16.27
C LYS A 195 5.56 -6.36 -16.23
N ASP A 196 4.68 -5.87 -15.35
CA ASP A 196 4.38 -4.45 -15.15
C ASP A 196 5.39 -3.75 -14.23
N ILE A 197 6.38 -4.49 -13.74
CA ILE A 197 7.44 -3.99 -12.88
C ILE A 197 8.75 -3.97 -13.67
N ASP A 198 9.46 -2.85 -13.65
CA ASP A 198 10.80 -2.72 -14.22
C ASP A 198 11.82 -3.30 -13.24
N THR A 199 12.00 -4.62 -13.26
CA THR A 199 12.90 -5.34 -12.35
C THR A 199 14.39 -5.07 -12.58
N LEU A 200 14.73 -4.34 -13.64
CA LEU A 200 16.10 -3.99 -14.02
C LEU A 200 16.40 -2.48 -13.92
N PHE A 201 15.38 -1.67 -13.63
CA PHE A 201 15.47 -0.21 -13.45
C PHE A 201 16.11 0.54 -14.63
N HIS A 202 15.38 0.65 -15.74
CA HIS A 202 15.81 1.34 -16.97
C HIS A 202 15.43 2.82 -16.98
N VAL A 203 15.61 3.52 -15.85
CA VAL A 203 15.12 4.88 -15.64
C VAL A 203 16.21 5.92 -15.88
N LYS A 204 15.85 7.00 -16.56
CA LYS A 204 16.75 8.15 -16.81
C LYS A 204 16.35 9.36 -16.00
N ASN A 205 17.31 10.25 -15.73
CA ASN A 205 17.02 11.56 -15.15
C ASN A 205 16.07 12.34 -16.06
N GLN A 206 15.22 13.18 -15.45
CA GLN A 206 14.16 13.96 -16.08
C GLN A 206 13.01 13.13 -16.68
N GLU A 207 12.98 11.80 -16.49
CA GLU A 207 11.86 10.97 -16.90
C GLU A 207 10.60 11.31 -16.07
N PRO A 208 9.44 11.52 -16.70
CA PRO A 208 8.21 11.84 -15.99
C PRO A 208 7.65 10.60 -15.29
N VAL A 209 7.16 10.82 -14.07
CA VAL A 209 6.71 9.76 -13.17
C VAL A 209 5.44 10.17 -12.42
N ILE A 210 4.72 9.17 -11.91
CA ILE A 210 3.52 9.30 -11.10
C ILE A 210 3.73 8.54 -9.80
N ALA A 211 3.38 9.13 -8.66
CA ALA A 211 3.29 8.42 -7.39
C ALA A 211 1.83 8.32 -6.93
N ILE A 212 1.50 7.22 -6.26
CA ILE A 212 0.17 7.00 -5.65
C ILE A 212 0.37 6.65 -4.18
N GLY A 213 -0.44 7.25 -3.31
CA GLY A 213 -0.41 6.96 -1.89
C GLY A 213 -1.72 7.32 -1.20
N TYR A 214 -1.81 6.98 0.08
CA TYR A 214 -2.97 7.22 0.92
C TYR A 214 -2.56 7.98 2.19
N PRO A 215 -2.25 9.29 2.07
CA PRO A 215 -1.94 10.11 3.24
C PRO A 215 -3.16 10.29 4.14
N ASN A 216 -2.97 10.75 5.37
CA ASN A 216 -4.07 10.90 6.34
C ASN A 216 -5.17 11.86 5.85
N GLU A 217 -4.79 12.85 5.04
CA GLU A 217 -5.71 13.80 4.39
C GLU A 217 -6.62 13.12 3.36
N SER A 218 -6.33 11.88 2.99
CA SER A 218 -7.14 11.10 2.04
C SER A 218 -8.34 10.40 2.66
N ILE A 219 -8.50 10.47 3.98
CA ILE A 219 -9.66 9.92 4.70
C ILE A 219 -10.92 10.69 4.30
N THR A 220 -11.89 9.99 3.69
CA THR A 220 -13.16 10.60 3.27
C THR A 220 -14.26 10.42 4.28
N LYS A 221 -14.27 9.28 4.97
CA LYS A 221 -15.32 8.90 5.92
C LYS A 221 -14.77 8.02 7.02
N VAL A 222 -15.33 8.17 8.22
CA VAL A 222 -15.20 7.20 9.32
C VAL A 222 -16.48 6.38 9.34
N LYS A 223 -16.37 5.05 9.35
CA LYS A 223 -17.51 4.13 9.39
C LYS A 223 -18.26 4.32 10.70
N ASN A 224 -19.58 4.46 10.60
CA ASN A 224 -20.43 4.57 11.77
C ASN A 224 -20.58 3.18 12.40
N GLN A 225 -20.05 2.98 13.60
CA GLN A 225 -19.99 1.65 14.23
C GLN A 225 -21.37 1.06 14.56
N LYS A 226 -22.44 1.86 14.57
CA LYS A 226 -23.82 1.36 14.74
C LYS A 226 -24.26 0.41 13.61
N GLU A 227 -23.56 0.41 12.48
CA GLU A 227 -23.91 -0.39 11.30
C GLU A 227 -23.19 -1.76 11.25
N LEU A 228 -22.22 -2.01 12.13
CA LEU A 228 -21.45 -3.25 12.14
C LEU A 228 -21.54 -3.93 13.52
N PRO A 229 -21.95 -5.22 13.60
CA PRO A 229 -21.83 -5.96 14.85
C PRO A 229 -20.36 -5.95 15.33
N THR A 230 -20.13 -5.74 16.63
CA THR A 230 -18.80 -5.52 17.26
C THR A 230 -17.73 -6.51 16.80
N LYS A 231 -18.09 -7.78 16.62
CA LYS A 231 -17.17 -8.84 16.14
C LYS A 231 -16.63 -8.61 14.72
N PHE A 232 -17.37 -7.90 13.87
CA PHE A 232 -16.94 -7.57 12.50
C PHE A 232 -16.16 -6.26 12.44
N ALA A 233 -16.46 -5.29 13.32
CA ALA A 233 -15.74 -4.03 13.39
C ALA A 233 -14.23 -4.27 13.58
N LEU A 234 -13.87 -5.26 14.41
CA LEU A 234 -12.49 -5.67 14.69
C LEU A 234 -11.73 -6.17 13.45
N PHE A 235 -12.40 -6.73 12.43
CA PHE A 235 -11.74 -7.28 11.23
C PHE A 235 -11.85 -6.36 10.02
N THR A 236 -12.19 -5.09 10.21
CA THR A 236 -12.32 -4.12 9.11
C THR A 236 -11.64 -2.81 9.46
N SER A 237 -11.11 -2.13 8.45
CA SER A 237 -10.68 -0.75 8.67
C SER A 237 -11.89 0.13 9.04
N PRO A 238 -11.77 0.99 10.06
CA PRO A 238 -12.82 1.91 10.49
C PRO A 238 -12.94 3.16 9.60
N ILE A 239 -12.09 3.30 8.58
CA ILE A 239 -12.06 4.47 7.70
C ILE A 239 -12.23 4.05 6.23
N PHE A 240 -12.62 5.02 5.42
CA PHE A 240 -12.54 4.97 3.96
C PHE A 240 -11.56 6.03 3.49
N THR A 241 -10.81 5.72 2.44
CA THR A 241 -9.82 6.65 1.86
C THR A 241 -9.97 6.75 0.35
N ILE A 242 -9.41 7.79 -0.24
CA ILE A 242 -9.24 7.92 -1.70
C ILE A 242 -7.76 7.98 -2.05
N PRO A 243 -7.32 7.47 -3.21
CA PRO A 243 -5.91 7.54 -3.60
C PRO A 243 -5.53 8.98 -3.94
N ILE A 244 -4.39 9.45 -3.46
CA ILE A 244 -3.78 10.70 -3.92
C ILE A 244 -2.73 10.38 -4.97
N VAL A 245 -2.86 11.01 -6.14
CA VAL A 245 -1.97 10.83 -7.29
C VAL A 245 -1.15 12.09 -7.48
N THR A 246 0.17 11.98 -7.41
CA THR A 246 1.09 13.09 -7.64
C THR A 246 1.94 12.84 -8.88
N ASN A 247 2.42 13.92 -9.51
CA ASN A 247 3.22 13.86 -10.73
C ASN A 247 4.56 14.54 -10.48
N GLY A 248 5.62 14.01 -11.08
CA GLY A 248 6.96 14.56 -10.92
C GLY A 248 7.92 14.11 -12.01
N THR A 249 9.20 14.37 -11.79
CA THR A 249 10.28 13.94 -12.67
C THR A 249 11.45 13.39 -11.86
N VAL A 250 12.12 12.37 -12.40
CA VAL A 250 13.31 11.79 -11.76
C VAL A 250 14.41 12.86 -11.69
N PHE A 251 14.87 13.17 -10.48
CA PHE A 251 15.94 14.14 -10.25
C PHE A 251 17.30 13.47 -10.44
N ASP A 252 17.52 12.39 -9.68
CA ASP A 252 18.72 11.56 -9.74
C ASP A 252 18.32 10.08 -9.75
N ASN A 253 18.75 9.35 -10.77
CA ASN A 253 18.50 7.92 -10.89
C ASN A 253 19.36 7.05 -9.95
N GLY A 254 20.33 7.64 -9.23
CA GLY A 254 21.14 6.97 -8.24
C GLY A 254 21.88 5.77 -8.80
N ALA A 255 22.63 5.93 -9.90
CA ALA A 255 23.20 4.83 -10.69
C ALA A 255 23.93 3.72 -9.89
N THR A 256 24.50 4.03 -8.73
CA THR A 256 25.26 3.10 -7.88
C THR A 256 24.57 2.73 -6.57
N THR A 257 23.32 3.16 -6.37
CA THR A 257 22.57 2.93 -5.13
C THR A 257 21.26 2.20 -5.42
N ASP A 258 20.70 1.57 -4.39
CA ASP A 258 19.37 0.95 -4.46
C ASP A 258 18.23 1.97 -4.32
N SER A 259 18.55 3.26 -4.35
CA SER A 259 17.62 4.37 -4.16
C SER A 259 17.73 5.38 -5.30
N PHE A 260 16.69 6.18 -5.50
CA PHE A 260 16.69 7.27 -6.46
C PHE A 260 15.83 8.42 -5.94
N GLU A 261 16.07 9.61 -6.47
CA GLU A 261 15.42 10.84 -6.04
C GLU A 261 14.48 11.37 -7.13
N VAL A 262 13.31 11.86 -6.72
CA VAL A 262 12.31 12.41 -7.64
C VAL A 262 11.83 13.76 -7.11
N ASN A 263 11.72 14.73 -8.02
CA ASN A 263 11.03 15.99 -7.79
C ASN A 263 9.53 15.74 -7.84
N ILE A 264 8.95 15.32 -6.72
CA ILE A 264 7.54 14.96 -6.62
C ILE A 264 7.04 15.21 -5.20
N PHE A 265 5.77 15.58 -5.09
CA PHE A 265 5.11 15.72 -3.81
C PHE A 265 4.75 14.34 -3.24
N THR A 266 5.35 13.98 -2.11
CA THR A 266 4.99 12.82 -1.28
C THR A 266 4.90 13.24 0.19
N TYR A 267 4.07 12.55 0.96
CA TYR A 267 3.87 12.82 2.39
C TYR A 267 3.71 11.51 3.18
N HIS A 268 3.54 11.61 4.50
CA HIS A 268 3.18 10.46 5.35
C HIS A 268 1.94 9.74 4.77
N GLY A 269 2.01 8.41 4.69
CA GLY A 269 1.00 7.55 4.04
C GLY A 269 1.31 7.18 2.58
N PHE A 270 2.28 7.83 1.92
CA PHE A 270 2.81 7.35 0.63
C PHE A 270 3.80 6.19 0.79
N SER A 271 4.37 5.98 1.98
CA SER A 271 5.34 4.91 2.23
C SER A 271 4.89 3.56 1.69
N GLY A 272 5.74 2.91 0.90
CA GLY A 272 5.45 1.65 0.21
C GLY A 272 4.61 1.78 -1.06
N GLY A 273 4.09 2.97 -1.36
CA GLY A 273 3.28 3.25 -2.54
C GLY A 273 4.09 3.32 -3.84
N PRO A 274 3.46 3.05 -4.99
CA PRO A 274 4.16 2.89 -6.26
C PRO A 274 4.66 4.22 -6.81
N ILE A 275 5.85 4.19 -7.43
CA ILE A 275 6.32 5.22 -8.35
C ILE A 275 6.43 4.61 -9.76
N ILE A 276 5.72 5.21 -10.71
CA ILE A 276 5.38 4.64 -12.01
C ILE A 276 5.95 5.54 -13.11
N ASN A 277 6.66 4.97 -14.08
CA ASN A 277 7.18 5.73 -15.22
C ASN A 277 6.11 5.98 -16.29
N ASN A 278 6.43 6.81 -17.28
CA ASN A 278 5.54 7.13 -18.40
C ASN A 278 5.17 5.93 -19.30
N LYS A 279 5.88 4.80 -19.19
CA LYS A 279 5.55 3.53 -19.86
C LYS A 279 4.56 2.68 -19.04
N GLY A 280 4.10 3.19 -17.90
CA GLY A 280 3.17 2.50 -17.01
C GLY A 280 3.81 1.37 -16.21
N LYS A 281 5.15 1.35 -16.05
CA LYS A 281 5.87 0.36 -15.25
C LYS A 281 6.18 0.89 -13.85
N LEU A 282 6.08 0.02 -12.85
CA LEU A 282 6.62 0.28 -11.51
C LEU A 282 8.13 0.32 -11.58
N ILE A 283 8.74 1.40 -11.09
CA ILE A 283 10.20 1.58 -11.06
C ILE A 283 10.75 1.63 -9.63
N GLY A 284 9.87 1.75 -8.64
CA GLY A 284 10.24 1.79 -7.24
C GLY A 284 9.03 1.85 -6.30
N ILE A 285 9.33 1.93 -5.02
CA ILE A 285 8.36 2.26 -3.97
C ILE A 285 8.81 3.50 -3.21
N THR A 286 7.85 4.27 -2.71
CA THR A 286 8.14 5.43 -1.87
C THR A 286 8.75 4.97 -0.54
N HIS A 287 9.91 5.51 -0.19
CA HIS A 287 10.57 5.23 1.09
C HIS A 287 10.29 6.32 2.10
N GLY A 288 10.52 7.56 1.68
CA GLY A 288 10.41 8.74 2.53
C GLY A 288 10.60 10.02 1.74
N TYR A 289 10.70 11.13 2.45
CA TYR A 289 11.03 12.42 1.87
C TYR A 289 12.48 12.78 2.22
N THR A 290 13.16 13.44 1.30
CA THR A 290 14.45 14.06 1.57
C THR A 290 14.22 15.56 1.75
N ILE A 291 14.73 16.11 2.85
CA ILE A 291 14.82 17.57 2.97
C ILE A 291 15.94 17.99 2.01
N PRO A 292 15.70 18.87 1.03
CA PRO A 292 16.72 19.26 0.09
C PRO A 292 17.97 19.74 0.83
N LYS A 293 19.13 19.18 0.49
CA LYS A 293 20.42 19.75 0.90
C LYS A 293 20.43 21.18 0.37
N LYS A 294 20.59 22.18 1.26
CA LYS A 294 20.67 23.61 0.93
C LYS A 294 21.49 23.81 -0.35
N ASN A 295 20.84 23.99 -1.49
CA ASN A 295 21.46 24.58 -2.65
C ASN A 295 21.35 26.09 -2.47
N ASN A 296 22.46 26.81 -2.70
CA ASN A 296 22.63 28.26 -2.51
C ASN A 296 21.78 29.13 -3.47
N LEU A 297 20.61 28.65 -3.91
CA LEU A 297 19.70 29.40 -4.76
C LEU A 297 18.66 30.08 -3.87
N LYS A 298 18.71 31.42 -3.86
CA LYS A 298 17.78 32.30 -3.16
C LYS A 298 16.34 32.02 -3.59
N GLY A 299 15.64 31.17 -2.85
CA GLY A 299 14.21 30.90 -3.03
C GLY A 299 13.74 29.92 -1.98
N ASN A 300 13.02 30.41 -0.96
CA ASN A 300 12.43 29.60 0.11
C ASN A 300 11.18 28.83 -0.35
N TYR A 301 11.22 28.21 -1.53
CA TYR A 301 10.21 27.24 -1.90
C TYR A 301 10.76 25.88 -1.51
N TYR A 302 10.07 25.17 -0.60
CA TYR A 302 10.36 23.78 -0.32
C TYR A 302 10.21 23.01 -1.63
N GLU A 303 11.32 22.74 -2.31
CA GLU A 303 11.31 21.74 -3.37
C GLU A 303 11.01 20.41 -2.69
N TYR A 304 9.86 19.82 -3.00
CA TYR A 304 9.49 18.52 -2.47
C TYR A 304 10.30 17.46 -3.21
N HIS A 305 11.26 16.88 -2.50
CA HIS A 305 12.11 15.78 -2.95
C HIS A 305 11.70 14.51 -2.22
N GLY A 306 11.40 13.46 -2.97
CA GLY A 306 11.12 12.13 -2.43
C GLY A 306 12.29 11.18 -2.66
N GLU A 307 12.56 10.32 -1.69
CA GLU A 307 13.46 9.18 -1.85
C GLU A 307 12.64 7.91 -2.10
N PHE A 308 13.07 7.13 -3.08
CA PHE A 308 12.38 5.94 -3.54
C PHE A 308 13.36 4.77 -3.58
N LYS A 309 12.92 3.58 -3.20
CA LYS A 309 13.70 2.34 -3.35
C LYS A 309 13.39 1.68 -4.68
N LYS A 310 14.43 1.22 -5.38
CA LYS A 310 14.32 0.63 -6.72
C LYS A 310 13.66 -0.74 -6.68
N THR A 311 12.90 -1.06 -7.72
CA THR A 311 12.30 -2.39 -7.94
C THR A 311 13.30 -3.51 -8.19
N THR A 312 14.58 -3.19 -8.44
CA THR A 312 15.67 -4.18 -8.52
C THR A 312 15.81 -5.01 -7.25
N LEU A 313 15.38 -4.47 -6.10
CA LEU A 313 15.37 -5.16 -4.81
C LEU A 313 14.30 -6.26 -4.70
N LEU A 314 13.29 -6.27 -5.57
CA LEU A 314 12.12 -7.14 -5.44
C LEU A 314 12.42 -8.62 -5.69
N MET A 315 13.18 -8.92 -6.76
CA MET A 315 13.40 -10.30 -7.20
C MET A 315 14.13 -11.17 -6.16
N PRO A 316 15.18 -10.69 -5.48
CA PRO A 316 15.79 -11.43 -4.38
C PRO A 316 14.80 -11.78 -3.25
N LEU A 317 13.92 -10.84 -2.88
CA LEU A 317 12.92 -11.07 -1.83
C LEU A 317 11.88 -12.11 -2.26
N LEU A 318 11.39 -12.01 -3.50
CA LEU A 318 10.44 -12.96 -4.08
C LEU A 318 11.00 -14.38 -4.13
N HIS A 319 12.24 -14.55 -4.57
CA HIS A 319 12.86 -15.88 -4.63
C HIS A 319 13.04 -16.50 -3.26
N ASN A 320 13.36 -15.70 -2.23
CA ASN A 320 13.43 -16.20 -0.85
C ASN A 320 12.04 -16.65 -0.38
N LEU A 321 11.01 -15.82 -0.56
CA LEU A 321 9.66 -16.13 -0.14
C LEU A 321 9.08 -17.37 -0.85
N LEU A 322 9.30 -17.50 -2.17
CA LEU A 322 8.85 -18.67 -2.93
C LEU A 322 9.50 -19.97 -2.47
N ARG A 323 10.80 -19.95 -2.12
CA ARG A 323 11.48 -21.13 -1.55
C ARG A 323 10.86 -21.54 -0.21
N GLN A 324 10.46 -20.57 0.62
CA GLN A 324 9.78 -20.84 1.88
C GLN A 324 8.39 -21.44 1.67
N ILE A 325 7.65 -20.98 0.66
CA ILE A 325 6.33 -21.53 0.31
C ILE A 325 6.47 -22.98 -0.17
N GLN A 326 7.42 -23.24 -1.06
CA GLN A 326 7.66 -24.58 -1.61
C GLN A 326 8.09 -25.57 -0.52
N SER A 327 8.97 -25.17 0.39
CA SER A 327 9.42 -26.04 1.49
C SER A 327 8.27 -26.43 2.43
N GLN A 328 7.31 -25.54 2.65
CA GLN A 328 6.12 -25.81 3.46
C GLN A 328 5.16 -26.79 2.77
N GLN A 329 4.95 -26.64 1.46
CA GLN A 329 4.09 -27.56 0.69
C GLN A 329 4.64 -28.99 0.73
N MET A 330 5.96 -29.16 0.54
CA MET A 330 6.60 -30.48 0.64
C MET A 330 6.48 -31.10 2.04
N GLN A 331 6.53 -30.29 3.11
CA GLN A 331 6.36 -30.80 4.47
C GLN A 331 4.94 -31.33 4.72
N LEU A 332 3.92 -30.65 4.18
CA LEU A 332 2.52 -31.05 4.34
C LEU A 332 2.16 -32.32 3.57
N GLU A 333 2.81 -32.60 2.43
CA GLU A 333 2.59 -33.82 1.64
C GLU A 333 3.21 -35.09 2.28
N HIS A 334 4.09 -34.92 3.27
CA HIS A 334 4.71 -36.02 4.00
C HIS A 334 3.98 -36.42 5.29
N PHE A 335 2.93 -35.70 5.68
CA PHE A 335 1.99 -36.05 6.74
C PHE A 335 0.71 -36.62 6.13
#